data_AF-A0ABD0R5S1-F1
#
_entry.id   AF-A0ABD0R5S1-F1
#
_cell.length_a   1.000
_cell.length_b   1.000
_cell.length_c   1.000
_cell.angle_alpha   90.00
_cell.angle_beta   90.00
_cell.angle_gamma   90.00
#
_symmetry.space_group_name_H-M   'P 1'
#
loop_
_entity.id
_entity.type
_entity.pdbx_description
1 polymer ?
#
loop_
_entity_poly.entity_id
_entity_poly.type
_entity_poly.pdbx_seq_one_letter_code
_entity_poly.pdbx_strand_id
1 'polypeptide(L)'
;IPWLFNNVHRIHHLNRDTFALAAQDSSISELLSLQTLAFMSATLVGCHPFSEILFHLVNTWMAVEDHCGYDFPWALHRFVLWFGGPRHHLAHHQQFKGNYAPYFRHWDYIFGTSLPISVNEKDNR
;
A
#
# COMPACT_ATOMS: atom_id res chain seq x y z
N ILE A 1 -1.10 -1.89 -16.31
CA ILE A 1 -1.51 -2.95 -17.28
C ILE A 1 -3.01 -3.14 -17.19
N PRO A 2 -3.81 -2.80 -18.24
CA PRO A 2 -5.27 -2.79 -18.15
C PRO A 2 -5.88 -4.14 -17.72
N TRP A 3 -5.33 -5.24 -18.23
CA TRP A 3 -5.81 -6.58 -17.87
C TRP A 3 -5.62 -6.89 -16.38
N LEU A 4 -4.43 -6.62 -15.83
CA LEU A 4 -4.13 -6.87 -14.41
C LEU A 4 -4.99 -5.98 -13.51
N PHE A 5 -5.14 -4.70 -13.86
CA PHE A 5 -6.02 -3.81 -13.12
C PHE A 5 -7.46 -4.35 -13.11
N ASN A 6 -8.05 -4.62 -14.27
CA ASN A 6 -9.46 -5.00 -14.36
C ASN A 6 -9.78 -6.34 -13.69
N ASN A 7 -8.86 -7.31 -13.71
CA ASN A 7 -9.11 -8.66 -13.21
C ASN A 7 -8.56 -8.95 -11.81
N VAL A 8 -7.57 -8.19 -11.35
CA VAL A 8 -6.88 -8.45 -10.07
C VAL A 8 -7.08 -7.28 -9.12
N HIS A 9 -6.69 -6.07 -9.52
CA HIS A 9 -6.60 -4.94 -8.59
C HIS A 9 -7.86 -4.06 -8.51
N ARG A 10 -8.82 -4.23 -9.43
CA ARG A 10 -10.03 -3.39 -9.49
C ARG A 10 -10.88 -3.48 -8.24
N ILE A 11 -10.94 -4.67 -7.60
CA ILE A 11 -11.74 -4.88 -6.37
C ILE A 11 -11.19 -4.01 -5.24
N HIS A 12 -9.87 -3.97 -5.07
CA HIS A 12 -9.21 -3.12 -4.08
C HIS A 12 -9.54 -1.63 -4.25
N HIS A 13 -9.67 -1.20 -5.51
CA HIS A 13 -9.98 0.16 -5.88
C HIS A 13 -11.47 0.52 -5.92
N LEU A 14 -12.38 -0.38 -5.51
CA LEU A 14 -13.80 -0.04 -5.38
C LEU A 14 -14.03 1.10 -4.38
N ASN A 15 -13.21 1.12 -3.32
CA ASN A 15 -13.18 2.20 -2.34
C ASN A 15 -12.17 3.27 -2.79
N ARG A 16 -12.67 4.45 -3.18
CA ARG A 16 -11.83 5.59 -3.60
C ARG A 16 -11.26 6.37 -2.43
N ASP A 17 -11.98 6.36 -1.31
CA ASP A 17 -11.49 6.85 -0.03
C ASP A 17 -10.95 5.65 0.75
N THR A 18 -9.77 5.83 1.33
CA THR A 18 -9.08 4.77 2.06
C THR A 18 -9.55 4.74 3.52
N PHE A 19 -9.84 3.56 4.02
CA PHE A 19 -10.05 3.28 5.45
C PHE A 19 -9.36 1.95 5.82
N ALA A 20 -9.13 1.71 7.11
CA ALA A 20 -8.27 0.60 7.58
C ALA A 20 -8.61 -0.79 7.00
N LEU A 21 -9.90 -1.13 6.86
CA LEU A 21 -10.31 -2.44 6.33
C LEU A 21 -10.11 -2.54 4.81
N ALA A 22 -10.11 -1.41 4.08
CA ALA A 22 -9.84 -1.40 2.64
C ALA A 22 -8.43 -1.91 2.30
N ALA A 23 -7.50 -1.89 3.27
CA ALA A 23 -6.16 -2.45 3.12
C ALA A 23 -6.15 -3.93 2.74
N GLN A 24 -7.18 -4.68 3.14
CA GLN A 24 -7.30 -6.12 2.89
C GLN A 24 -8.51 -6.46 2.00
N ASP A 25 -9.31 -5.46 1.63
CA ASP A 25 -10.39 -5.63 0.66
C ASP A 25 -9.76 -5.70 -0.73
N SER A 26 -9.61 -6.91 -1.26
CA SER A 26 -8.88 -7.18 -2.51
C SER A 26 -9.41 -8.46 -3.13
N SER A 27 -9.07 -8.69 -4.41
CA SER A 27 -9.47 -9.93 -5.06
C SER A 27 -8.73 -11.13 -4.46
N ILE A 28 -9.34 -12.32 -4.55
CA ILE A 28 -8.69 -13.57 -4.11
C ILE A 28 -7.38 -13.80 -4.88
N SER A 29 -7.36 -13.48 -6.18
CA SER A 29 -6.15 -13.63 -7.01
C SER A 29 -5.04 -12.69 -6.56
N GLU A 30 -5.36 -11.47 -6.18
CA GLU A 30 -4.41 -10.51 -5.62
C GLU A 30 -3.81 -11.03 -4.31
N LEU A 31 -4.67 -11.39 -3.35
CA LEU A 31 -4.24 -11.88 -2.04
C LEU A 31 -3.37 -13.14 -2.15
N LEU A 32 -3.80 -14.12 -2.94
CA LEU A 32 -3.02 -15.34 -3.17
C LEU A 32 -1.69 -15.06 -3.85
N SER A 33 -1.64 -14.13 -4.81
CA SER A 33 -0.39 -13.79 -5.50
C SER A 33 0.64 -13.16 -4.56
N LEU A 34 0.20 -12.22 -3.71
CA LEU A 34 1.05 -11.56 -2.73
C LEU A 34 1.54 -12.54 -1.67
N GLN A 35 0.64 -13.38 -1.14
CA GLN A 35 0.99 -14.36 -0.12
C GLN A 35 1.91 -15.46 -0.67
N THR A 36 1.68 -15.91 -1.90
CA THR A 36 2.55 -16.89 -2.58
C THR A 36 3.94 -16.31 -2.78
N LEU A 37 4.04 -15.06 -3.26
CA LEU A 37 5.34 -14.41 -3.46
C LEU A 37 6.10 -14.25 -2.13
N ALA A 38 5.42 -13.79 -1.07
CA ALA A 38 6.00 -13.66 0.26
C ALA A 38 6.50 -15.00 0.80
N PHE A 39 5.65 -16.03 0.83
CA PHE A 39 5.99 -17.37 1.32
C PHE A 39 7.14 -18.00 0.53
N MET A 40 7.06 -17.96 -0.81
CA MET A 40 8.11 -18.50 -1.67
C MET A 40 9.42 -17.78 -1.48
N SER A 41 9.41 -16.45 -1.36
CA SER A 41 10.64 -15.68 -1.13
C SER A 41 11.30 -16.05 0.20
N ALA A 42 10.52 -16.16 1.29
CA ALA A 42 11.00 -16.55 2.61
C ALA A 42 11.57 -17.98 2.61
N THR A 43 10.88 -18.91 1.93
CA THR A 43 11.32 -20.30 1.79
C THR A 43 12.63 -20.41 0.99
N LEU A 44 12.74 -19.68 -0.12
CA LEU A 44 13.91 -19.71 -1.00
C LEU A 44 15.20 -19.24 -0.30
N VAL A 45 15.10 -18.29 0.62
CA VAL A 45 16.26 -17.80 1.40
C VAL A 45 16.43 -18.51 2.75
N GLY A 46 15.57 -19.49 3.07
CA GLY A 46 15.66 -20.26 4.31
C GLY A 46 15.31 -19.45 5.58
N CYS A 47 14.37 -18.52 5.50
CA CYS A 47 13.93 -17.74 6.65
C CYS A 47 13.39 -18.62 7.79
N HIS A 48 13.70 -18.24 9.03
CA HIS A 48 13.10 -18.85 10.21
C HIS A 48 11.59 -18.53 10.26
N PRO A 49 10.70 -19.47 10.61
CA PRO A 49 9.23 -19.25 10.62
C PRO A 49 8.79 -18.02 11.44
N PHE A 50 9.49 -17.73 12.55
CA PHE A 50 9.24 -16.53 13.34
C PHE A 50 9.47 -15.22 12.56
N SER A 51 10.49 -15.18 11.70
CA SER A 51 10.77 -14.01 10.85
C SER A 51 9.66 -13.79 9.84
N GLU A 52 9.08 -14.88 9.32
CA GLU A 52 7.95 -14.83 8.40
C GLU A 52 6.68 -14.31 9.07
N ILE A 53 6.36 -14.80 10.27
CA ILE A 53 5.24 -14.28 11.08
C ILE A 53 5.42 -12.78 11.33
N LEU A 54 6.62 -12.37 11.77
CA LEU A 54 6.92 -10.98 12.03
C LEU A 54 6.79 -10.12 10.76
N PHE A 55 7.28 -10.61 9.62
CA PHE A 55 7.12 -9.95 8.33
C PHE A 55 5.65 -9.71 7.99
N HIS A 56 4.79 -10.73 8.12
CA HIS A 56 3.36 -10.59 7.83
C HIS A 56 2.63 -9.64 8.78
N LEU A 57 2.99 -9.63 10.07
CA LEU A 57 2.45 -8.69 11.04
C LEU A 57 2.83 -7.24 10.70
N VAL A 58 4.11 -7.00 10.41
CA VAL A 58 4.61 -5.67 10.04
C VAL A 58 4.02 -5.22 8.70
N ASN A 59 3.96 -6.10 7.69
CA ASN A 59 3.36 -5.79 6.40
C ASN A 59 1.87 -5.45 6.52
N THR A 60 1.11 -6.21 7.32
CA THR A 60 -0.31 -5.90 7.58
C THR A 60 -0.46 -4.56 8.28
N TRP A 61 0.37 -4.26 9.27
CA TRP A 61 0.35 -2.97 9.97
C TRP A 61 0.64 -1.80 9.02
N MET A 62 1.69 -1.89 8.19
CA MET A 62 2.01 -0.86 7.20
C MET A 62 0.89 -0.66 6.18
N ALA A 63 0.29 -1.75 5.69
CA ALA A 63 -0.85 -1.69 4.78
C ALA A 63 -2.05 -0.96 5.42
N VAL A 64 -2.36 -1.26 6.68
CA VAL A 64 -3.41 -0.57 7.44
C VAL A 64 -3.07 0.91 7.64
N GLU A 65 -1.81 1.25 7.97
CA GLU A 65 -1.40 2.64 8.13
C GLU A 65 -1.63 3.44 6.84
N ASP A 66 -1.16 2.95 5.70
CA ASP A 66 -1.34 3.64 4.40
C ASP A 66 -2.80 3.76 3.98
N HIS A 67 -3.66 2.87 4.46
CA HIS A 67 -5.09 2.89 4.15
C HIS A 67 -5.97 3.54 5.20
N CYS A 68 -5.47 3.83 6.40
CA CYS A 68 -6.37 4.20 7.50
C CYS A 68 -7.13 5.51 7.26
N GLY A 69 -6.66 6.34 6.32
CA GLY A 69 -7.24 7.64 5.98
C GLY A 69 -6.85 8.76 6.94
N TYR A 70 -6.05 8.46 7.96
CA TYR A 70 -5.62 9.40 8.98
C TYR A 70 -4.11 9.65 8.91
N ASP A 71 -3.71 10.92 8.84
CA ASP A 71 -2.31 11.33 8.91
C ASP A 71 -1.89 11.59 10.37
N PHE A 72 -1.62 10.50 11.11
CA PHE A 72 -1.24 10.60 12.52
C PHE A 72 0.14 11.26 12.71
N PRO A 73 0.36 11.94 13.86
CA PRO A 73 1.67 12.53 14.17
C PRO A 73 2.78 11.49 14.37
N TRP A 74 2.43 10.22 14.56
CA TRP A 74 3.37 9.09 14.66
C TRP A 74 3.43 8.20 13.41
N ALA A 75 2.84 8.62 12.28
CA ALA A 75 2.89 7.84 11.04
C ALA A 75 4.33 7.65 10.55
N LEU A 76 4.64 6.50 9.96
CA LEU A 76 5.99 6.08 9.57
C LEU A 76 6.66 7.05 8.60
N HIS A 77 5.90 7.68 7.69
CA HIS A 77 6.43 8.66 6.74
C HIS A 77 7.04 9.92 7.37
N ARG A 78 6.80 10.16 8.67
CA ARG A 78 7.42 11.25 9.41
C ARG A 78 8.82 10.89 9.92
N PHE A 79 9.14 9.60 10.02
CA PHE A 79 10.40 9.09 10.59
C PHE A 79 11.25 8.32 9.58
N VAL A 80 10.62 7.68 8.61
CA VAL A 80 11.27 6.82 7.61
C VAL A 80 11.37 7.57 6.28
N LEU A 81 12.61 7.77 5.82
CA LEU A 81 12.87 8.42 4.55
C LEU A 81 12.19 7.69 3.39
N TRP A 82 11.58 8.47 2.51
CA TRP A 82 10.87 8.00 1.31
C TRP A 82 9.65 7.11 1.56
N PHE A 83 9.15 7.02 2.78
CA PHE A 83 7.86 6.37 3.01
C PHE A 83 6.73 7.30 2.56
N GLY A 84 5.69 6.76 1.91
CA GLY A 84 4.61 7.50 1.29
C GLY A 84 3.53 7.92 2.28
N GLY A 85 3.12 6.99 3.14
CA GLY A 85 2.10 7.22 4.15
C GLY A 85 0.68 7.33 3.56
N PRO A 86 -0.31 7.62 4.44
CA PRO A 86 -1.72 7.59 4.10
C PRO A 86 -2.12 8.49 2.93
N ARG A 87 -1.54 9.70 2.87
CA ARG A 87 -1.88 10.69 1.83
C ARG A 87 -1.35 10.30 0.44
N HIS A 88 -0.18 9.65 0.38
CA HIS A 88 0.41 9.15 -0.86
C HIS A 88 -0.48 8.05 -1.46
N HIS A 89 -0.93 7.12 -0.61
CA HIS A 89 -1.78 6.01 -1.01
C HIS A 89 -3.22 6.43 -1.32
N LEU A 90 -3.77 7.41 -0.59
CA LEU A 90 -5.06 8.00 -0.94
C LEU A 90 -5.04 8.63 -2.35
N ALA A 91 -3.97 9.35 -2.71
CA ALA A 91 -3.84 9.92 -4.06
C ALA A 91 -3.81 8.82 -5.14
N HIS A 92 -3.22 7.65 -4.84
CA HIS A 92 -3.26 6.47 -5.69
C HIS A 92 -4.70 5.97 -5.91
N HIS A 93 -5.47 5.77 -4.83
CA HIS A 93 -6.88 5.36 -4.91
C HIS A 93 -7.79 6.39 -5.61
N GLN A 94 -7.46 7.67 -5.56
CA GLN A 94 -8.28 8.71 -6.19
C GLN A 94 -8.02 8.81 -7.70
N GLN A 95 -6.76 8.69 -8.12
CA GLN A 95 -6.33 9.00 -9.48
C GLN A 95 -6.04 7.78 -10.36
N PHE A 96 -5.72 6.62 -9.77
CA PHE A 96 -5.42 5.33 -10.45
C PHE A 96 -4.30 5.38 -11.51
N LYS A 97 -3.46 6.42 -11.51
CA LYS A 97 -2.50 6.73 -12.59
C LYS A 97 -1.05 6.88 -12.13
N GLY A 98 -0.75 6.55 -10.88
CA GLY A 98 0.58 6.67 -10.29
C GLY A 98 0.55 6.44 -8.80
N ASN A 99 1.64 6.78 -8.11
CA ASN A 99 1.90 6.38 -6.72
C ASN A 99 1.72 4.86 -6.54
N TYR A 100 2.33 4.08 -7.43
CA TYR A 100 2.16 2.63 -7.49
C TYR A 100 2.93 1.90 -6.39
N ALA A 101 4.00 2.51 -5.85
CA ALA A 101 4.70 1.91 -4.73
C ALA A 101 3.83 2.07 -3.46
N PRO A 102 3.49 0.96 -2.76
CA PRO A 102 2.62 1.03 -1.60
C PRO A 102 3.29 1.83 -0.48
N TYR A 103 4.51 1.43 -0.10
CA TYR A 103 5.21 1.98 1.05
C TYR A 103 6.26 3.04 0.65
N PHE A 104 7.19 2.66 -0.23
CA PHE A 104 8.38 3.47 -0.50
C PHE A 104 8.27 4.24 -1.82
N ARG A 105 7.95 5.53 -1.72
CA ARG A 105 7.72 6.40 -2.88
C ARG A 105 8.95 6.70 -3.74
N HIS A 106 10.17 6.32 -3.29
CA HIS A 106 11.36 6.51 -4.13
C HIS A 106 11.29 5.68 -5.42
N TRP A 107 10.62 4.54 -5.41
CA TRP A 107 10.35 3.78 -6.63
C TRP A 107 9.51 4.59 -7.63
N ASP A 108 8.49 5.30 -7.15
CA ASP A 108 7.68 6.17 -8.01
C ASP A 108 8.49 7.35 -8.58
N TYR A 109 9.49 7.86 -7.86
CA TYR A 109 10.41 8.87 -8.41
C TYR A 109 11.35 8.28 -9.46
N ILE A 110 11.93 7.11 -9.20
CA ILE A 110 12.85 6.42 -10.13
C ILE A 110 12.14 6.08 -11.44
N PHE A 111 10.89 5.62 -11.37
CA PHE A 111 10.12 5.21 -12.55
C PHE A 111 9.21 6.31 -13.12
N GLY A 112 9.24 7.53 -12.55
CA GLY A 112 8.47 8.66 -13.05
C GLY A 112 6.95 8.53 -12.90
N THR A 113 6.49 7.80 -11.87
CA THR A 113 5.07 7.52 -11.59
C THR A 113 4.53 8.26 -10.36
N SER A 114 5.29 9.23 -9.81
CA SER A 114 4.84 10.03 -8.68
C SER A 114 3.70 10.99 -9.07
N LEU A 115 2.62 10.97 -8.29
CA LEU A 115 1.48 11.88 -8.41
C LEU A 115 1.53 12.98 -7.34
N PRO A 116 0.94 14.15 -7.62
CA PRO A 116 0.74 15.17 -6.60
C PRO A 116 -0.25 14.67 -5.55
N ILE A 117 0.09 14.89 -4.28
CA ILE A 117 -0.81 14.64 -3.16
C ILE A 117 -1.88 15.74 -3.19
N SER A 118 -3.14 15.36 -3.39
CA SER A 118 -4.28 16.28 -3.32
C SER A 118 -4.44 16.78 -1.88
N VAL A 119 -4.07 18.04 -1.63
CA VAL A 119 -4.42 18.72 -0.38
C VAL A 119 -5.91 19.05 -0.45
N ASN A 120 -6.76 18.13 0.00
CA ASN A 120 -8.13 18.50 0.29
C ASN A 120 -8.13 19.31 1.59
N GLU A 121 -8.46 20.60 1.47
CA GLU A 121 -8.63 21.64 2.51
C GLU A 121 -9.67 21.32 3.62
N LYS A 122 -9.95 20.05 3.89
CA LYS A 122 -10.97 19.62 4.86
C LYS A 122 -10.42 19.28 6.25
N ASP A 123 -9.13 19.50 6.50
CA ASP A 123 -8.50 19.27 7.81
C ASP A 123 -8.49 20.53 8.70
N ASN A 124 -9.45 21.44 8.49
CA ASN A 124 -9.62 22.69 9.25
C ASN A 124 -11.07 22.87 9.76
N ARG A 125 -11.74 21.78 10.12
CA ARG A 125 -13.01 21.81 10.86
C ARG A 125 -13.08 20.73 11.93
#